data_AF-A0A954PP54-F1
#
_entry.id   AF-A0A954PP54-F1
#
_cell.length_a   1.000
_cell.length_b   1.000
_cell.length_c   1.000
_cell.angle_alpha   90.00
_cell.angle_beta   90.00
_cell.angle_gamma   90.00
#
_symmetry.space_group_name_H-M   'P 1'
#
loop_
_entity.id
_entity.type
_entity.pdbx_description
1 polymer ?
#
loop_
_entity_poly.entity_id
_entity_poly.type
_entity_poly.pdbx_seq_one_letter_code
_entity_poly.pdbx_strand_id
1 'polypeptide(L)'
;MEERDELFHKFKRGIERSPVLSALGVEVLVKRGRFYVERVHQTKDAIKFAEALGRISPLADSVNSLLLEVEYGKSRWSAIAKGSAQKLINTLANDMVGRFHGLGSLNKSLRKAGCGLQRQPVKLCGDLTFVYSESGEVCTPQEALFHYFAVPIAVIAEPRIWYSYHRTPRIVESSADRQRVLVRFLTSSLEGAFYGTCLYICQEGDWGAYAIKPSASDNLLSAEKWLQKRKWEAWV
;
A
#
# COMPACT_ATOMS: atom_id res chain seq x y z
N MET A 1 -18.76 3.08 28.90
CA MET A 1 -17.64 2.11 28.75
C MET A 1 -17.94 1.19 27.57
N GLU A 2 -19.15 0.62 27.51
CA GLU A 2 -19.67 -0.19 26.38
C GLU A 2 -19.51 0.45 24.99
N GLU A 3 -19.92 1.69 24.77
CA GLU A 3 -19.90 2.30 23.42
C GLU A 3 -18.48 2.39 22.81
N ARG A 4 -17.47 2.66 23.65
CA ARG A 4 -16.07 2.74 23.20
C ARG A 4 -15.53 1.36 22.86
N ASP A 5 -15.86 0.36 23.66
CA ASP A 5 -15.41 -1.02 23.45
C ASP A 5 -16.12 -1.61 22.21
N GLU A 6 -17.38 -1.26 21.99
CA GLU A 6 -18.07 -1.53 20.73
C GLU A 6 -17.39 -0.89 19.51
N LEU A 7 -17.02 0.39 19.60
CA LEU A 7 -16.30 1.08 18.53
C LEU A 7 -14.94 0.44 18.28
N PHE A 8 -14.21 0.09 19.33
CA PHE A 8 -12.95 -0.66 19.23
C PHE A 8 -13.14 -1.96 18.45
N HIS A 9 -14.13 -2.78 18.83
CA HIS A 9 -14.43 -4.03 18.13
C HIS A 9 -14.93 -3.81 16.70
N LYS A 10 -15.67 -2.73 16.42
CA LYS A 10 -16.07 -2.33 15.06
C LYS A 10 -14.83 -2.02 14.21
N PHE A 11 -13.88 -1.24 14.72
CA PHE A 11 -12.63 -0.95 14.02
C PHE A 11 -11.78 -2.18 13.81
N LYS A 12 -11.55 -2.98 14.85
CA LYS A 12 -10.77 -4.21 14.79
C LYS A 12 -11.32 -5.16 13.71
N ARG A 13 -12.62 -5.46 13.75
CA ARG A 13 -13.26 -6.31 12.73
C ARG A 13 -13.20 -5.71 11.33
N GLY A 14 -13.33 -4.38 11.22
CA GLY A 14 -13.23 -3.67 9.96
C GLY A 14 -11.86 -3.82 9.29
N ILE A 15 -10.81 -3.70 10.09
CA ILE A 15 -9.41 -3.88 9.68
C ILE A 15 -9.16 -5.35 9.29
N GLU A 16 -9.56 -6.31 10.14
CA GLU A 16 -9.41 -7.74 9.89
C GLU A 16 -10.11 -8.21 8.60
N ARG A 17 -11.25 -7.58 8.25
CA ARG A 17 -12.02 -7.89 7.03
C ARG A 17 -11.44 -7.25 5.77
N SER A 18 -10.50 -6.31 5.87
CA SER A 18 -9.81 -5.75 4.71
C SER A 18 -8.59 -6.63 4.39
N PRO A 19 -8.54 -7.26 3.20
CA PRO A 19 -7.39 -8.07 2.81
C PRO A 19 -6.08 -7.28 2.85
N VAL A 20 -6.12 -6.01 2.40
CA VAL A 20 -4.93 -5.15 2.39
C VAL A 20 -4.53 -4.72 3.80
N LEU A 21 -5.44 -4.18 4.62
CA LEU A 21 -5.07 -3.71 5.97
C LEU A 21 -4.57 -4.87 6.85
N SER A 22 -5.22 -6.04 6.76
CA SER A 22 -4.79 -7.25 7.45
C SER A 22 -3.40 -7.72 6.98
N ALA A 23 -3.16 -7.78 5.67
CA ALA A 23 -1.87 -8.18 5.12
C ALA A 23 -0.73 -7.18 5.41
N LEU A 24 -1.07 -5.92 5.68
CA LEU A 24 -0.12 -4.90 6.09
C LEU A 24 0.20 -4.94 7.59
N GLY A 25 -0.49 -5.77 8.39
CA GLY A 25 -0.33 -5.78 9.84
C GLY A 25 -0.85 -4.50 10.50
N VAL A 26 -1.92 -3.92 9.94
CA VAL A 26 -2.55 -2.75 10.53
C VAL A 26 -3.34 -3.18 11.76
N GLU A 27 -3.16 -2.44 12.85
CA GLU A 27 -3.84 -2.64 14.11
C GLU A 27 -4.52 -1.35 14.57
N VAL A 28 -5.48 -1.49 15.48
CA VAL A 28 -6.11 -0.36 16.18
C VAL A 28 -5.82 -0.47 17.67
N LEU A 29 -5.38 0.63 18.28
CA LEU A 29 -5.10 0.74 19.70
C LEU A 29 -5.92 1.88 20.31
N VAL A 30 -6.32 1.75 21.58
CA VAL A 30 -7.01 2.83 22.29
C VAL A 30 -6.01 3.55 23.19
N LYS A 31 -5.77 4.84 22.94
CA LYS A 31 -4.89 5.68 23.78
C LYS A 31 -5.58 7.02 24.05
N ARG A 32 -5.67 7.42 25.33
CA ARG A 32 -6.23 8.72 25.77
C ARG A 32 -7.60 9.06 25.15
N GLY A 33 -8.50 8.08 25.07
CA GLY A 33 -9.85 8.26 24.52
C GLY A 33 -9.94 8.34 22.99
N ARG A 34 -8.86 8.07 22.27
CA ARG A 34 -8.81 8.01 20.80
C ARG A 34 -8.39 6.63 20.32
N PHE A 35 -8.73 6.32 19.08
CA PHE A 35 -8.28 5.10 18.40
C PHE A 35 -7.09 5.45 17.51
N TYR A 36 -5.95 4.82 17.72
CA TYR A 36 -4.76 4.98 16.89
C TYR A 36 -4.69 3.81 15.92
N VAL A 37 -4.53 4.11 14.64
CA VAL A 37 -4.34 3.13 13.57
C VAL A 37 -2.85 3.06 13.28
N GLU A 38 -2.27 1.89 13.51
CA GLU A 38 -0.82 1.70 13.45
C GLU A 38 -0.49 0.53 12.52
N ARG A 39 0.58 0.65 11.73
CA ARG A 39 1.15 -0.47 10.96
C ARG A 39 2.26 -1.10 11.79
N VAL A 40 2.12 -2.38 12.12
CA VAL A 40 3.14 -3.11 12.88
C VAL A 40 4.10 -3.78 11.92
N HIS A 41 5.36 -3.37 11.97
CA HIS A 41 6.43 -4.01 11.21
C HIS A 41 7.10 -5.06 12.09
N GLN A 42 7.32 -6.25 11.53
CA GLN A 42 8.17 -7.28 12.12
C GLN A 42 9.44 -7.37 11.28
N THR A 43 10.59 -7.06 11.88
CA THR A 43 11.88 -7.31 11.24
C THR A 43 12.30 -8.77 11.42
N LYS A 44 13.27 -9.24 10.61
CA LYS A 44 13.85 -10.59 10.76
C LYS A 44 14.41 -10.83 12.17
N ASP A 45 14.83 -9.77 12.86
CA ASP A 45 15.33 -9.80 14.24
C ASP A 45 14.21 -9.69 15.31
N ALA A 46 12.95 -9.88 14.91
CA ALA A 46 11.75 -9.79 15.76
C ALA A 46 11.52 -8.42 16.43
N ILE A 47 12.22 -7.36 16.02
CA ILE A 47 11.97 -6.00 16.51
C ILE A 47 10.65 -5.53 15.92
N LYS A 48 9.68 -5.28 16.80
CA LYS A 48 8.40 -4.67 16.44
C LYS A 48 8.51 -3.17 16.58
N PHE A 49 8.38 -2.46 15.47
CA PHE A 49 8.10 -1.02 15.50
C PHE A 49 6.73 -0.77 14.89
N ALA A 50 6.04 0.22 15.45
CA ALA A 50 4.71 0.61 15.02
C ALA A 50 4.81 1.98 14.34
N GLU A 51 4.35 2.05 13.09
CA GLU A 51 4.20 3.30 12.38
C GLU A 51 2.77 3.82 12.55
N ALA A 52 2.61 5.07 13.00
CA ALA A 52 1.28 5.68 13.08
C ALA A 52 0.77 6.01 11.67
N LEU A 53 -0.32 5.36 11.26
CA LEU A 53 -1.01 5.66 10.01
C LEU A 53 -2.06 6.77 10.18
N GLY A 54 -2.67 6.86 11.36
CA GLY A 54 -3.65 7.87 11.66
C GLY A 54 -4.24 7.72 13.06
N ARG A 55 -5.11 8.66 13.43
CA ARG A 55 -5.92 8.58 14.65
C ARG A 55 -7.37 8.87 14.33
N ILE A 56 -8.25 8.30 15.14
CA ILE A 56 -9.69 8.47 15.05
C ILE A 56 -10.19 9.03 16.38
N SER A 57 -10.81 10.20 16.32
CA SER A 57 -11.32 10.93 17.47
C SER A 57 -12.86 10.93 17.45
N PRO A 58 -13.54 10.48 18.52
CA PRO A 58 -14.96 10.73 18.69
C PRO A 58 -15.24 12.23 18.77
N LEU A 59 -16.30 12.69 18.11
CA LEU A 59 -16.68 14.10 18.10
C LEU A 59 -17.85 14.35 19.07
N ALA A 60 -17.72 15.40 19.87
CA ALA A 60 -18.72 15.76 20.89
C ALA A 60 -20.03 16.30 20.29
N ASP A 61 -19.98 16.78 19.05
CA ASP A 61 -21.10 17.43 18.36
C ASP A 61 -22.13 16.45 17.77
N SER A 62 -21.84 15.14 17.74
CA SER A 62 -22.76 14.14 17.18
C SER A 62 -22.48 12.72 17.67
N VAL A 63 -23.52 12.07 18.19
CA VAL A 63 -23.51 10.65 18.58
C VAL A 63 -23.17 9.83 17.34
N ASN A 64 -22.10 9.03 17.40
CA ASN A 64 -21.53 8.22 16.30
C ASN A 64 -20.74 8.94 15.19
N SER A 65 -20.35 10.19 15.38
CA SER A 65 -19.49 10.89 14.42
C SER A 65 -18.03 10.84 14.86
N LEU A 66 -17.19 10.35 13.97
CA LEU A 66 -15.77 10.12 14.21
C LEU A 66 -14.98 10.93 13.18
N LEU A 67 -13.81 11.42 13.59
CA LEU A 67 -12.87 12.13 12.74
C LEU A 67 -11.60 11.31 12.57
N LEU A 68 -11.28 10.93 11.34
CA LEU A 68 -9.99 10.35 10.96
C LEU A 68 -9.01 11.46 10.61
N GLU A 69 -7.84 11.42 11.23
CA GLU A 69 -6.75 12.37 11.03
C GLU A 69 -5.43 11.64 10.75
N VAL A 70 -4.54 12.28 10.00
CA VAL A 70 -3.17 11.80 9.74
C VAL A 70 -2.15 12.80 10.26
N GLU A 71 -1.00 12.31 10.69
CA GLU A 71 0.10 13.17 11.16
C GLU A 71 0.96 13.62 9.98
N TYR A 72 1.21 14.93 9.85
CA TYR A 72 2.00 15.53 8.76
C TYR A 72 3.25 16.28 9.26
N GLY A 73 3.62 16.07 10.52
CA GLY A 73 4.74 16.68 11.23
C GLY A 73 4.56 16.45 12.72
N LYS A 74 5.58 16.72 13.54
CA LYS A 74 5.55 16.44 14.99
C LYS A 74 4.28 17.00 15.64
N SER A 75 3.36 16.11 16.01
CA SER A 75 2.08 16.40 16.67
C SER A 75 1.09 17.28 15.88
N ARG A 76 1.25 17.41 14.55
CA ARG A 76 0.30 18.14 13.69
C ARG A 76 -0.58 17.17 12.91
N TRP A 77 -1.89 17.31 13.06
CA TRP A 77 -2.88 16.35 12.59
C TRP A 77 -3.87 16.99 11.62
N SER A 78 -4.04 16.38 10.45
CA SER A 78 -4.91 16.89 9.39
C SER A 78 -6.13 16.00 9.28
N ALA A 79 -7.31 16.61 9.28
CA ALA A 79 -8.57 15.93 9.03
C ALA A 79 -8.59 15.31 7.62
N ILE A 80 -8.89 14.02 7.54
CA ILE A 80 -9.02 13.27 6.29
C ILE A 80 -10.47 12.91 6.01
N ALA A 81 -11.21 12.46 7.01
CA ALA A 81 -12.61 12.08 6.84
C ALA A 81 -13.39 12.19 8.14
N LYS A 82 -14.66 12.60 8.06
CA LYS A 82 -15.65 12.58 9.15
C LYS A 82 -16.80 11.62 8.83
N GLY A 83 -17.26 10.86 9.82
CA GLY A 83 -18.47 10.05 9.75
C GLY A 83 -18.43 8.79 10.60
N SER A 84 -19.19 7.76 10.21
CA SER A 84 -19.29 6.50 10.94
C SER A 84 -18.00 5.68 10.90
N ALA A 85 -17.85 4.74 11.85
CA ALA A 85 -16.72 3.81 11.87
C ALA A 85 -16.53 3.09 10.52
N GLN A 86 -17.63 2.60 9.91
CA GLN A 86 -17.59 1.91 8.62
C GLN A 86 -17.07 2.81 7.49
N LYS A 87 -17.45 4.10 7.49
CA LYS A 87 -16.94 5.06 6.51
C LYS A 87 -15.44 5.25 6.67
N LEU A 88 -14.96 5.42 7.90
CA LEU A 88 -13.53 5.61 8.18
C LEU A 88 -12.70 4.37 7.83
N ILE A 89 -13.20 3.16 8.16
CA ILE A 89 -12.57 1.89 7.74
C ILE A 89 -12.46 1.82 6.22
N ASN A 90 -13.53 2.18 5.50
CA ASN A 90 -13.50 2.20 4.03
C ASN A 90 -12.53 3.26 3.49
N THR A 91 -12.40 4.41 4.14
CA THR A 91 -11.41 5.44 3.77
C THR A 91 -9.98 4.92 3.94
N LEU A 92 -9.69 4.22 5.04
CA LEU A 92 -8.39 3.58 5.27
C LEU A 92 -8.11 2.52 4.21
N ALA A 93 -9.00 1.53 4.07
CA ALA A 93 -8.78 0.35 3.24
C ALA A 93 -8.76 0.65 1.73
N ASN A 94 -9.49 1.68 1.29
CA ASN A 94 -9.61 2.04 -0.12
C ASN A 94 -8.73 3.23 -0.51
N ASP A 95 -7.65 3.48 0.23
CA ASP A 95 -6.70 4.54 -0.10
C ASP A 95 -6.02 4.29 -1.45
N MET A 96 -6.33 5.12 -2.43
CA MET A 96 -5.75 5.03 -3.79
C MET A 96 -4.59 6.02 -3.99
N VAL A 97 -4.43 6.98 -3.08
CA VAL A 97 -3.57 8.16 -3.29
C VAL A 97 -2.42 8.22 -2.30
N GLY A 98 -2.15 7.12 -1.59
CA GLY A 98 -0.96 6.95 -0.74
C GLY A 98 -0.98 7.73 0.58
N ARG A 99 -2.14 8.18 1.05
CA ARG A 99 -2.25 8.79 2.39
C ARG A 99 -1.92 7.78 3.48
N PHE A 100 -2.29 6.52 3.24
CA PHE A 100 -2.05 5.39 4.14
C PHE A 100 -1.16 4.34 3.47
N HIS A 101 -1.52 3.86 2.27
CA HIS A 101 -0.79 2.80 1.57
C HIS A 101 -0.95 2.79 0.03
N GLY A 102 -1.96 3.44 -0.55
CA GLY A 102 -2.10 3.53 -2.02
C GLY A 102 -2.55 2.25 -2.75
N LEU A 103 -3.07 1.25 -2.02
CA LEU A 103 -3.48 -0.06 -2.54
C LEU A 103 -5.01 -0.27 -2.58
N GLY A 104 -5.77 0.82 -2.62
CA GLY A 104 -7.22 0.78 -2.54
C GLY A 104 -7.90 0.02 -3.68
N SER A 105 -7.34 0.06 -4.90
CA SER A 105 -7.85 -0.73 -6.03
C SER A 105 -7.70 -2.24 -5.78
N LEU A 106 -6.53 -2.67 -5.30
CA LEU A 106 -6.28 -4.06 -4.93
C LEU A 106 -7.22 -4.51 -3.81
N ASN A 107 -7.42 -3.68 -2.77
CA ASN A 107 -8.38 -3.99 -1.70
C ASN A 107 -9.80 -4.21 -2.24
N LYS A 108 -10.27 -3.36 -3.15
CA LYS A 108 -11.60 -3.49 -3.77
C LYS A 108 -11.69 -4.78 -4.60
N SER A 109 -10.68 -5.08 -5.41
CA SER A 109 -10.65 -6.31 -6.22
C SER A 109 -10.71 -7.56 -5.34
N LEU A 110 -9.87 -7.66 -4.32
CA LEU A 110 -9.84 -8.79 -3.39
C LEU A 110 -11.15 -8.95 -2.62
N ARG A 111 -11.77 -7.84 -2.21
CA ARG A 111 -13.10 -7.88 -1.56
C ARG A 111 -14.20 -8.33 -2.52
N LYS A 112 -14.17 -7.87 -3.78
CA LYS A 112 -15.15 -8.27 -4.81
C LYS A 112 -15.06 -9.76 -5.11
N ALA A 113 -13.84 -10.31 -5.14
CA ALA A 113 -13.61 -11.73 -5.35
C ALA A 113 -14.03 -12.61 -4.16
N GLY A 114 -14.19 -12.05 -2.95
CA GLY A 114 -14.68 -12.77 -1.77
C GLY A 114 -13.69 -13.79 -1.17
N CYS A 115 -12.58 -14.07 -1.83
CA CYS A 115 -11.64 -15.14 -1.47
C CYS A 115 -10.43 -14.66 -0.63
N GLY A 116 -10.54 -13.49 0.02
CA GLY A 116 -9.47 -12.94 0.86
C GLY A 116 -8.21 -12.61 0.06
N LEU A 117 -7.08 -13.24 0.40
CA LEU A 117 -5.78 -13.06 -0.26
C LEU A 117 -5.53 -14.06 -1.41
N GLN A 118 -6.56 -14.79 -1.84
CA GLN A 118 -6.41 -15.68 -2.98
C GLN A 118 -6.09 -14.89 -4.25
N ARG A 119 -5.08 -15.37 -4.99
CA ARG A 119 -4.68 -14.75 -6.26
C ARG A 119 -5.64 -15.18 -7.37
N GLN A 120 -6.06 -14.20 -8.15
CA GLN A 120 -6.88 -14.42 -9.34
C GLN A 120 -5.99 -14.71 -10.55
N PRO A 121 -6.47 -15.50 -11.52
CA PRO A 121 -5.71 -15.80 -12.73
C PRO A 121 -5.58 -14.55 -13.62
N VAL A 122 -4.35 -14.12 -13.86
CA VAL A 122 -4.02 -12.98 -14.72
C VAL A 122 -3.11 -13.44 -15.85
N LYS A 123 -3.30 -12.88 -17.05
CA LYS A 123 -2.45 -13.13 -18.22
C LYS A 123 -1.86 -11.84 -18.77
N LEU A 124 -0.68 -11.95 -19.36
CA LEU A 124 -0.05 -10.88 -20.13
C LEU A 124 -0.69 -10.82 -21.52
N CYS A 125 -1.12 -9.65 -21.95
CA CYS A 125 -1.72 -9.37 -23.24
C CYS A 125 -0.92 -8.27 -23.94
N GLY A 126 -0.12 -8.61 -24.96
CA GLY A 126 0.78 -7.65 -25.61
C GLY A 126 1.91 -7.16 -24.67
N ASP A 127 2.34 -5.92 -24.86
CA ASP A 127 3.46 -5.33 -24.13
C ASP A 127 3.03 -4.81 -22.75
N LEU A 128 3.40 -5.56 -21.71
CA LEU A 128 3.24 -5.19 -20.28
C LEU A 128 1.81 -4.79 -19.86
N THR A 129 0.80 -5.25 -20.60
CA THR A 129 -0.61 -5.08 -20.23
C THR A 129 -1.14 -6.38 -19.64
N PHE A 130 -1.66 -6.30 -18.42
CA PHE A 130 -2.12 -7.46 -17.65
C PHE A 130 -3.64 -7.42 -17.58
N VAL A 131 -4.28 -8.56 -17.83
CA VAL A 131 -5.74 -8.68 -17.80
C VAL A 131 -6.16 -9.88 -16.95
N TYR A 132 -7.28 -9.73 -16.25
CA TYR A 132 -7.93 -10.86 -15.58
C TYR A 132 -8.36 -11.88 -16.63
N SER A 133 -8.05 -13.16 -16.41
CA SER A 133 -8.23 -14.20 -17.43
C SER A 133 -9.71 -14.47 -17.74
N GLU A 134 -10.57 -14.30 -16.73
CA GLU A 134 -12.01 -14.56 -16.83
C GLU A 134 -12.78 -13.35 -17.40
N SER A 135 -12.55 -12.15 -16.87
CA SER A 135 -13.31 -10.95 -17.28
C SER A 135 -12.69 -10.18 -18.44
N GLY A 136 -11.39 -10.35 -18.70
CA GLY A 136 -10.64 -9.53 -19.65
C GLY A 136 -10.41 -8.08 -19.18
N GLU A 137 -10.85 -7.71 -17.98
CA GLU A 137 -10.62 -6.39 -17.41
C GLU A 137 -9.12 -6.14 -17.19
N VAL A 138 -8.66 -4.94 -17.52
CA VAL A 138 -7.25 -4.54 -17.36
C VAL A 138 -6.93 -4.37 -15.88
N CYS A 139 -5.88 -5.05 -15.42
CA CYS A 139 -5.36 -4.91 -14.07
C CYS A 139 -4.62 -3.59 -13.91
N THR A 140 -4.79 -2.96 -12.75
CA THR A 140 -3.85 -1.93 -12.28
C THR A 140 -2.46 -2.55 -12.05
N PRO A 141 -1.38 -1.75 -12.07
CA PRO A 141 -0.04 -2.25 -11.75
C PRO A 141 0.04 -2.95 -10.39
N GLN A 142 -0.67 -2.46 -9.37
CA GLN A 142 -0.72 -3.08 -8.05
C GLN A 142 -1.39 -4.46 -8.09
N GLU A 143 -2.46 -4.62 -8.86
CA GLU A 143 -3.12 -5.92 -9.06
C GLU A 143 -2.23 -6.87 -9.86
N ALA A 144 -1.54 -6.39 -10.89
CA ALA A 144 -0.59 -7.19 -11.65
C ALA A 144 0.57 -7.68 -10.77
N LEU A 145 1.15 -6.80 -9.94
CA LEU A 145 2.19 -7.16 -8.97
C LEU A 145 1.73 -8.28 -8.02
N PHE A 146 0.50 -8.19 -7.50
CA PHE A 146 -0.02 -9.18 -6.56
C PHE A 146 -0.43 -10.50 -7.23
N HIS A 147 -1.22 -10.44 -8.31
CA HIS A 147 -1.83 -11.61 -8.94
C HIS A 147 -0.88 -12.33 -9.89
N TYR A 148 -0.18 -11.60 -10.76
CA TYR A 148 0.65 -12.17 -11.81
C TYR A 148 2.09 -12.46 -11.35
N PHE A 149 2.70 -11.50 -10.64
CA PHE A 149 4.08 -11.61 -10.15
C PHE A 149 4.20 -12.19 -8.75
N ALA A 150 3.07 -12.43 -8.08
CA ALA A 150 3.03 -12.99 -6.73
C ALA A 150 3.77 -12.14 -5.67
N VAL A 151 3.95 -10.84 -5.89
CA VAL A 151 4.58 -9.93 -4.93
C VAL A 151 3.68 -9.79 -3.69
N PRO A 152 4.19 -9.93 -2.46
CA PRO A 152 3.40 -9.75 -1.24
C PRO A 152 2.87 -8.32 -1.10
N ILE A 153 1.66 -8.16 -0.54
CA ILE A 153 1.04 -6.83 -0.32
C ILE A 153 1.94 -5.91 0.51
N ALA A 154 2.60 -6.44 1.54
CA ALA A 154 3.55 -5.68 2.35
C ALA A 154 4.67 -5.06 1.51
N VAL A 155 5.20 -5.81 0.54
CA VAL A 155 6.26 -5.36 -0.37
C VAL A 155 5.73 -4.34 -1.38
N ILE A 156 4.53 -4.57 -1.95
CA ILE A 156 3.89 -3.63 -2.90
C ILE A 156 3.64 -2.26 -2.26
N ALA A 157 3.41 -2.19 -0.95
CA ALA A 157 3.17 -0.95 -0.22
C ALA A 157 4.45 -0.16 0.12
N GLU A 158 5.64 -0.77 0.07
CA GLU A 158 6.90 -0.13 0.46
C GLU A 158 7.24 1.18 -0.28
N PRO A 159 6.96 1.39 -1.59
CA PRO A 159 7.12 2.69 -2.24
C PRO A 159 6.05 3.72 -1.82
N ARG A 160 5.66 3.73 -0.53
CA ARG A 160 4.64 4.60 0.06
C ARG A 160 4.87 6.06 -0.25
N ILE A 161 6.12 6.53 -0.21
CA ILE A 161 6.43 7.94 -0.48
C ILE A 161 5.99 8.34 -1.89
N TRP A 162 6.13 7.46 -2.88
CA TRP A 162 5.67 7.73 -4.25
C TRP A 162 4.15 7.77 -4.35
N TYR A 163 3.46 6.85 -3.67
CA TYR A 163 2.01 6.92 -3.58
C TYR A 163 1.56 8.22 -2.91
N SER A 164 2.23 8.65 -1.84
CA SER A 164 1.88 9.87 -1.09
C SER A 164 2.00 11.15 -1.91
N TYR A 165 2.92 11.15 -2.91
CA TYR A 165 3.03 12.19 -3.92
C TYR A 165 2.04 12.04 -5.08
N HIS A 166 1.03 11.19 -4.91
CA HIS A 166 -0.02 10.94 -5.89
C HIS A 166 0.51 10.46 -7.25
N ARG A 167 1.63 9.73 -7.23
CA ARG A 167 2.23 9.19 -8.45
C ARG A 167 1.52 7.91 -8.85
N THR A 168 1.26 7.79 -10.15
CA THR A 168 0.64 6.59 -10.73
C THR A 168 1.73 5.59 -11.09
N PRO A 169 1.69 4.35 -10.54
CA PRO A 169 2.65 3.33 -10.92
C PRO A 169 2.42 2.90 -12.38
N ARG A 170 3.47 2.41 -13.02
CA ARG A 170 3.46 1.78 -14.33
C ARG A 170 4.58 0.76 -14.39
N ILE A 171 4.26 -0.49 -14.71
CA ILE A 171 5.28 -1.52 -14.97
C ILE A 171 5.95 -1.15 -16.29
N VAL A 172 7.28 -1.09 -16.29
CA VAL A 172 8.08 -0.72 -17.47
C VAL A 172 8.95 -1.85 -17.98
N GLU A 173 9.23 -2.84 -17.14
CA GLU A 173 9.96 -4.04 -17.52
C GLU A 173 9.71 -5.14 -16.48
N SER A 174 9.75 -6.40 -16.91
CA SER A 174 9.74 -7.56 -16.02
C SER A 174 10.56 -8.69 -16.61
N SER A 175 11.20 -9.48 -15.75
CA SER A 175 11.93 -10.67 -16.19
C SER A 175 11.00 -11.81 -16.62
N ALA A 176 11.49 -12.68 -17.50
CA ALA A 176 10.72 -13.83 -18.00
C ALA A 176 10.32 -14.83 -16.90
N ASP A 177 11.19 -14.99 -15.90
CA ASP A 177 10.94 -15.82 -14.70
C ASP A 177 9.97 -15.17 -13.68
N ARG A 178 9.50 -13.95 -13.96
CA ARG A 178 8.60 -13.15 -13.11
C ARG A 178 9.16 -12.80 -11.72
N GLN A 179 10.47 -12.93 -11.53
CA GLN A 179 11.13 -12.64 -10.25
C GLN A 179 11.64 -11.20 -10.14
N ARG A 180 11.58 -10.41 -11.22
CA ARG A 180 11.99 -9.00 -11.24
C ARG A 180 10.95 -8.17 -11.96
N VAL A 181 10.57 -7.04 -11.36
CA VAL A 181 9.60 -6.10 -11.94
C VAL A 181 10.07 -4.68 -11.67
N LEU A 182 10.31 -3.93 -12.75
CA LEU A 182 10.65 -2.52 -12.69
C LEU A 182 9.37 -1.69 -12.85
N VAL A 183 9.11 -0.81 -11.87
CA VAL A 183 7.92 0.03 -11.83
C VAL A 183 8.32 1.49 -11.73
N ARG A 184 7.83 2.31 -12.66
CA ARG A 184 7.94 3.77 -12.62
C ARG A 184 6.71 4.38 -11.99
N PHE A 185 6.90 5.36 -11.12
CA PHE A 185 5.86 6.12 -10.47
C PHE A 185 5.84 7.51 -11.09
N LEU A 186 4.84 7.78 -11.92
CA LEU A 186 4.77 8.97 -12.76
C LEU A 186 3.85 10.02 -12.13
N THR A 187 4.25 11.28 -12.23
CA THR A 187 3.34 12.42 -12.08
C THR A 187 3.63 13.44 -13.17
N SER A 188 2.58 14.09 -13.66
CA SER A 188 2.67 15.15 -14.65
C SER A 188 2.35 16.47 -13.97
N SER A 189 3.28 17.43 -14.03
CA SER A 189 3.08 18.80 -13.57
C SER A 189 3.36 19.78 -14.70
N LEU A 190 2.97 21.04 -14.53
CA LEU A 190 3.29 22.11 -15.48
C LEU A 190 4.81 22.30 -15.66
N GLU A 191 5.62 21.90 -14.66
CA GLU A 191 7.08 22.03 -14.67
C GLU A 191 7.79 20.78 -15.23
N GLY A 192 7.04 19.78 -15.68
CA GLY A 192 7.58 18.55 -16.28
C GLY A 192 7.11 17.27 -15.60
N ALA A 193 7.58 16.14 -16.13
CA ALA A 193 7.28 14.80 -15.62
C ALA A 193 8.36 14.39 -14.61
N PHE A 194 7.94 14.15 -13.37
CA PHE A 194 8.81 13.59 -12.34
C PHE A 194 8.49 12.12 -12.19
N TYR A 195 9.53 11.29 -12.12
CA TYR A 195 9.36 9.87 -11.87
C TYR A 195 10.24 9.37 -10.73
N GLY A 196 9.65 8.50 -9.92
CA GLY A 196 10.40 7.62 -9.03
C GLY A 196 10.44 6.24 -9.66
N THR A 197 11.45 5.43 -9.34
CA THR A 197 11.52 4.05 -9.82
C THR A 197 11.67 3.10 -8.65
N CYS A 198 10.93 2.01 -8.68
CA CYS A 198 11.04 0.90 -7.75
C CYS A 198 11.35 -0.38 -8.52
N LEU A 199 12.38 -1.11 -8.10
CA LEU A 199 12.60 -2.48 -8.51
C LEU A 199 12.03 -3.41 -7.43
N TYR A 200 11.06 -4.22 -7.82
CA TYR A 200 10.66 -5.40 -7.06
C TYR A 200 11.52 -6.57 -7.51
N ILE A 201 12.14 -7.28 -6.58
CA ILE A 201 12.97 -8.44 -6.90
C ILE A 201 12.79 -9.54 -5.86
N CYS A 202 12.69 -10.78 -6.32
CA CYS A 202 12.69 -11.98 -5.49
C CYS A 202 14.09 -12.56 -5.44
N GLN A 203 14.68 -12.64 -4.25
CA GLN A 203 15.97 -13.26 -4.00
C GLN A 203 15.79 -14.34 -2.95
N GLU A 204 16.20 -15.58 -3.27
CA GLU A 204 16.11 -16.72 -2.36
C GLU A 204 14.67 -16.98 -1.82
N GLY A 205 13.65 -16.59 -2.59
CA GLY A 205 12.24 -16.72 -2.22
C GLY A 205 11.65 -15.50 -1.48
N ASP A 206 12.49 -14.54 -1.08
CA ASP A 206 12.07 -13.32 -0.41
C ASP A 206 11.95 -12.16 -1.41
N TRP A 207 10.79 -11.51 -1.42
CA TRP A 207 10.56 -10.30 -2.22
C TRP A 207 11.05 -9.05 -1.48
N GLY A 208 11.80 -8.21 -2.17
CA GLY A 208 12.16 -6.86 -1.75
C GLY A 208 11.66 -5.81 -2.72
N ALA A 209 11.52 -4.58 -2.23
CA ALA A 209 11.20 -3.38 -3.00
C ALA A 209 12.31 -2.35 -2.80
N TYR A 210 12.95 -1.93 -3.88
CA TYR A 210 14.11 -1.06 -3.83
C TYR A 210 13.87 0.21 -4.63
N ALA A 211 13.92 1.36 -3.94
CA ALA A 211 13.92 2.65 -4.62
C ALA A 211 15.25 2.84 -5.36
N ILE A 212 15.17 3.21 -6.65
CA ILE A 212 16.33 3.39 -7.53
C ILE A 212 16.32 4.81 -8.07
N LYS A 213 17.51 5.39 -8.18
CA LYS A 213 17.69 6.68 -8.85
C LYS A 213 17.16 6.61 -10.29
N PRO A 214 16.27 7.53 -10.71
CA PRO A 214 15.72 7.62 -12.06
C PRO A 214 16.72 7.38 -13.19
N SER A 215 17.85 8.09 -13.17
CA SER A 215 18.91 8.03 -14.19
C SER A 215 19.69 6.70 -14.26
N ALA A 216 19.38 5.74 -13.39
CA ALA A 216 20.02 4.44 -13.33
C ALA A 216 18.99 3.30 -13.40
N SER A 217 17.78 3.60 -13.91
CA SER A 217 16.63 2.71 -13.93
C SER A 217 15.95 2.67 -15.29
N ASP A 218 16.76 2.75 -16.35
CA ASP A 218 16.29 2.67 -17.72
C ASP A 218 15.73 1.27 -18.03
N ASN A 219 16.36 0.25 -17.44
CA ASN A 219 16.00 -1.15 -17.55
C ASN A 219 16.44 -1.94 -16.31
N LEU A 220 16.01 -3.20 -16.20
CA LEU A 220 16.35 -4.12 -15.12
C LEU A 220 17.86 -4.24 -14.92
N LEU A 221 18.63 -4.35 -16.00
CA LEU A 221 20.09 -4.52 -15.93
C LEU A 221 20.78 -3.30 -15.30
N SER A 222 20.42 -2.09 -15.69
CA SER A 222 20.99 -0.86 -15.12
C SER A 222 20.55 -0.65 -13.68
N ALA A 223 19.29 -0.96 -13.37
CA ALA A 223 18.73 -0.94 -12.02
C ALA A 223 19.48 -1.88 -11.06
N GLU A 224 19.70 -3.13 -11.46
CA GLU A 224 20.43 -4.11 -10.65
C GLU A 224 21.91 -3.74 -10.46
N LYS A 225 22.59 -3.30 -11.53
CA LYS A 225 23.99 -2.82 -11.42
C LYS A 225 24.12 -1.67 -10.43
N TRP A 226 23.15 -0.76 -10.42
CA TRP A 226 23.12 0.36 -9.49
C TRP A 226 22.94 -0.09 -8.05
N LEU A 227 22.07 -1.08 -7.79
CA LEU A 227 21.86 -1.66 -6.46
C LEU A 227 23.09 -2.43 -5.99
N GLN A 228 23.71 -3.24 -6.85
CA GLN A 228 24.95 -3.96 -6.53
C GLN A 228 26.06 -3.01 -6.08
N LYS A 229 26.24 -1.88 -6.78
CA LYS A 229 27.21 -0.83 -6.40
C LYS A 229 26.94 -0.25 -5.01
N ARG A 230 25.69 -0.28 -4.55
CA ARG A 230 25.24 0.20 -3.24
C ARG A 230 24.97 -0.90 -2.22
N LYS A 231 25.41 -2.13 -2.50
CA LYS A 231 25.16 -3.27 -1.61
C LYS A 231 23.66 -3.43 -1.28
N TRP A 232 22.80 -3.18 -2.26
CA TRP A 232 21.35 -3.29 -2.16
C TRP A 232 20.67 -2.30 -1.20
N GLU A 233 21.34 -1.19 -0.86
CA GLU A 233 20.71 -0.10 -0.13
C GLU A 233 19.77 0.71 -1.05
N ALA A 234 18.55 0.95 -0.57
CA ALA A 234 17.54 1.74 -1.26
C ALA A 234 17.95 3.22 -1.33
N TRP A 235 17.50 3.91 -2.37
CA TRP A 235 17.59 5.36 -2.43
C TRP A 235 16.65 5.99 -1.40
N VAL A 236 17.22 6.70 -0.41
CA VAL A 236 16.50 7.51 0.60
C VAL A 236 16.06 8.84 0.01
#